data_AF-A0A534ZZ31-F1
#
_entry.id   AF-A0A534ZZ31-F1
#
_cell.length_a   1.000
_cell.length_b   1.000
_cell.length_c   1.000
_cell.angle_alpha   90.00
_cell.angle_beta   90.00
_cell.angle_gamma   90.00
#
_symmetry.space_group_name_H-M   'P 1'
#
loop_
_entity.id
_entity.type
_entity.pdbx_description
1 polymer ?
#
loop_
_entity_poly.entity_id
_entity_poly.type
_entity_poly.pdbx_seq_one_letter_code
_entity_poly.pdbx_strand_id
1 'polypeptide(L)'
;MKDRDYSADDRLAGLFQPDTLLPSQFFDRVRRRSEHDGERRLMIAVLEDAVDVYRKQAGAQDARGQQLFHEAEEWIEDADQTWLFSFQNICDVLGLDADYLRRGLRVWKERALEGRRGKVVSLRADERDELRKVSGD
;
A
#
# COMPACT_ATOMS: atom_id res chain seq x y z
N MET A 1 -5.42 67.26 11.19
CA MET A 1 -5.67 66.68 9.86
C MET A 1 -4.34 66.45 9.17
N LYS A 2 -3.83 65.22 9.26
CA LYS A 2 -2.81 64.65 8.35
C LYS A 2 -2.76 63.15 8.60
N ASP A 3 -3.67 62.45 7.94
CA ASP A 3 -3.73 61.00 7.88
C ASP A 3 -2.45 60.50 7.24
N ARG A 4 -1.62 59.80 8.02
CA ARG A 4 -0.48 59.06 7.49
C ARG A 4 -1.00 57.76 6.90
N ASP A 5 -1.26 57.79 5.60
CA ASP A 5 -1.52 56.62 4.79
C ASP A 5 -0.21 55.82 4.66
N TYR A 6 0.10 54.99 5.66
CA TYR A 6 1.17 54.00 5.58
C TYR A 6 0.67 52.87 4.67
N SER A 7 0.99 53.05 3.40
CA SER A 7 0.68 52.19 2.26
C SER A 7 0.78 50.70 2.58
N ALA A 8 -0.29 49.97 2.26
CA ALA A 8 -0.37 48.51 2.29
C ALA A 8 0.77 47.82 1.50
N ASP A 9 1.39 48.55 0.58
CA ASP A 9 2.53 48.13 -0.25
C ASP A 9 3.76 47.73 0.60
N ASP A 10 4.03 48.44 1.70
CA ASP A 10 5.18 48.18 2.58
C ASP A 10 5.00 46.88 3.39
N ARG A 11 3.75 46.50 3.66
CA ARG A 11 3.42 45.22 4.32
C ARG A 11 3.52 44.03 3.37
N LEU A 12 3.27 44.24 2.08
CA LEU A 12 3.37 43.19 1.06
C LEU A 12 4.82 42.92 0.65
N ALA A 13 5.70 43.94 0.71
CA ALA A 13 7.12 43.81 0.40
C ALA A 13 7.85 42.77 1.29
N GLY A 14 7.40 42.58 2.55
CA GLY A 14 7.94 41.57 3.46
C GLY A 14 7.57 40.12 3.12
N LEU A 15 6.47 39.88 2.37
CA LEU A 15 6.02 38.52 2.02
C LEU A 15 6.85 37.88 0.90
N PHE A 16 7.56 38.69 0.12
CA PHE A 16 8.39 38.24 -1.00
C PHE A 16 9.89 38.34 -0.71
N GLN A 17 10.27 38.59 0.54
CA GLN A 17 11.68 38.57 0.92
C GLN A 17 12.19 37.12 0.89
N PRO A 18 13.24 36.81 0.11
CA PRO A 18 13.81 35.48 0.13
C PRO A 18 14.48 35.25 1.47
N ASP A 19 14.02 34.23 2.21
CA ASP A 19 14.70 33.72 3.39
C ASP A 19 16.13 33.32 3.02
N THR A 20 17.09 34.19 3.29
CA THR A 20 18.51 33.91 3.02
C THR A 20 19.00 32.97 4.12
N LEU A 21 19.00 31.67 3.84
CA LEU A 21 19.47 30.65 4.77
C LEU A 21 21.00 30.61 4.80
N LEU A 22 21.55 30.52 6.02
CA LEU A 22 22.96 30.16 6.19
C LEU A 22 23.19 28.72 5.71
N PRO A 23 24.39 28.37 5.20
CA PRO A 23 24.70 27.00 4.81
C PRO A 23 24.37 25.96 5.90
N SER A 24 24.66 26.27 7.17
CA SER A 24 24.33 25.39 8.30
C SER A 24 22.82 25.16 8.45
N GLN A 25 21.99 26.18 8.28
CA GLN A 25 20.53 26.07 8.34
C GLN A 25 19.96 25.29 7.16
N PHE A 26 20.54 25.46 5.97
CA PHE A 26 20.17 24.68 4.79
C PHE A 26 20.48 23.19 4.98
N PHE A 27 21.71 22.86 5.37
CA PHE A 27 22.10 21.45 5.56
C PHE A 27 21.33 20.79 6.69
N ASP A 28 21.02 21.51 7.77
CA ASP A 28 20.18 20.98 8.86
C ASP A 28 18.74 20.68 8.39
N ARG A 29 18.14 21.56 7.58
CA ARG A 29 16.83 21.30 6.95
C ARG A 29 16.86 20.13 5.97
N VAL A 30 17.91 20.02 5.15
CA VAL A 30 18.06 18.92 4.18
C VAL A 30 18.26 17.59 4.91
N ARG A 31 19.08 17.55 5.96
CA ARG A 31 19.28 16.35 6.79
C ARG A 31 17.99 15.90 7.45
N ARG A 32 17.25 16.82 8.08
CA ARG A 32 15.94 16.49 8.66
C ARG A 32 14.97 15.97 7.60
N ARG A 33 14.88 16.59 6.42
CA ARG A 33 14.05 16.04 5.32
C ARG A 33 14.48 14.63 4.92
N SER A 34 15.78 14.34 4.86
CA SER A 34 16.28 13.00 4.53
C SER A 34 16.03 11.95 5.62
N GLU A 35 15.99 12.34 6.89
CA GLU A 35 15.66 11.43 8.00
C GLU A 35 14.20 10.97 7.92
N HIS A 36 13.27 11.89 7.66
CA HIS A 36 11.86 11.56 7.42
C HIS A 36 11.64 10.75 6.12
N ASP A 37 12.58 10.82 5.17
CA ASP A 37 12.51 10.01 3.95
C ASP A 37 12.72 8.52 4.25
N GLY A 38 13.56 8.17 5.22
CA GLY A 38 13.81 6.78 5.60
C GLY A 38 12.55 6.09 6.16
N GLU A 39 11.89 6.74 7.11
CA GLU A 39 10.65 6.23 7.73
C GLU A 39 9.52 6.15 6.70
N ARG A 40 9.35 7.20 5.88
CA ARG A 40 8.33 7.21 4.83
C ARG A 40 8.57 6.12 3.78
N ARG A 41 9.82 5.88 3.38
CA ARG A 41 10.19 4.80 2.46
C ARG A 41 9.91 3.42 3.07
N LEU A 42 10.15 3.25 4.37
CA LEU A 42 9.79 2.01 5.05
C LEU A 42 8.28 1.81 5.08
N MET A 43 7.49 2.86 5.36
CA MET A 43 6.02 2.77 5.32
C MET A 43 5.50 2.39 3.94
N ILE A 44 6.08 2.93 2.87
CA ILE A 44 5.77 2.52 1.49
C ILE A 44 6.11 1.05 1.28
N ALA A 45 7.30 0.62 1.68
CA ALA A 45 7.74 -0.76 1.50
C ALA A 45 6.83 -1.76 2.25
N VAL A 46 6.41 -1.42 3.48
CA VAL A 46 5.48 -2.23 4.28
C VAL A 46 4.11 -2.32 3.58
N LEU A 47 3.59 -1.19 3.10
CA LEU A 47 2.31 -1.16 2.38
C LEU A 47 2.38 -1.96 1.07
N GLU A 48 3.44 -1.78 0.29
CA GLU A 48 3.67 -2.51 -0.96
C GLU A 48 3.75 -4.02 -0.72
N ASP A 49 4.53 -4.46 0.28
CA ASP A 49 4.67 -5.88 0.62
C ASP A 49 3.33 -6.50 1.05
N ALA A 50 2.58 -5.83 1.94
CA ALA A 50 1.28 -6.31 2.39
C ALA A 50 0.28 -6.45 1.23
N VAL A 51 0.21 -5.44 0.34
CA VAL A 51 -0.67 -5.48 -0.85
C VAL A 51 -0.21 -6.58 -1.82
N ASP A 52 1.10 -6.79 -1.98
CA ASP A 52 1.63 -7.84 -2.83
C ASP A 52 1.34 -9.23 -2.30
N VAL A 53 1.47 -9.45 -0.99
CA VAL A 53 1.09 -10.71 -0.32
C VAL A 53 -0.40 -10.94 -0.47
N TYR A 54 -1.23 -9.93 -0.18
CA TYR A 54 -2.68 -9.99 -0.35
C TYR A 54 -3.06 -10.42 -1.78
N ARG A 55 -2.44 -9.80 -2.79
CA ARG A 55 -2.72 -10.12 -4.20
C ARG A 55 -2.20 -11.48 -4.63
N LYS A 56 -0.99 -11.87 -4.23
CA LYS A 56 -0.40 -13.14 -4.66
C LYS A 56 -1.13 -14.33 -4.03
N GLN A 57 -1.50 -14.20 -2.76
CA GLN A 57 -1.98 -15.30 -1.93
C GLN A 57 -3.51 -15.42 -1.82
N ALA A 58 -4.29 -14.48 -2.38
CA ALA A 58 -5.78 -14.52 -2.36
C ALA A 58 -6.45 -15.77 -2.93
N GLY A 59 -5.70 -16.70 -3.53
CA GLY A 59 -6.22 -18.01 -3.97
C GLY A 59 -5.19 -19.12 -3.83
N ALA A 60 -4.30 -19.02 -2.84
CA ALA A 60 -3.34 -20.06 -2.51
C ALA A 60 -4.07 -21.32 -1.99
N GLN A 61 -3.63 -22.50 -2.44
CA GLN A 61 -4.17 -23.79 -1.98
C GLN A 61 -3.33 -24.43 -0.89
N ASP A 62 -2.08 -23.98 -0.72
CA ASP A 62 -1.20 -24.41 0.35
C ASP A 62 -1.48 -23.65 1.65
N ALA A 63 -1.32 -24.34 2.77
CA ALA A 63 -1.60 -23.79 4.11
C ALA A 63 -0.76 -22.55 4.42
N ARG A 64 0.49 -22.50 3.94
CA ARG A 64 1.39 -21.37 4.16
C ARG A 64 0.90 -20.11 3.43
N GLY A 65 0.52 -20.24 2.16
CA GLY A 65 -0.03 -19.12 1.38
C GLY A 65 -1.33 -18.59 1.99
N GLN A 66 -2.22 -19.48 2.45
CA GLN A 66 -3.45 -19.07 3.14
C GLN A 66 -3.18 -18.31 4.44
N GLN A 67 -2.22 -18.77 5.23
CA GLN A 67 -1.82 -18.09 6.46
C GLN A 67 -1.28 -16.68 6.17
N LEU A 68 -0.35 -16.56 5.22
CA LEU A 68 0.21 -15.25 4.82
C LEU A 68 -0.87 -14.31 4.28
N PHE A 69 -1.84 -14.84 3.53
CA PHE A 69 -2.97 -14.06 3.06
C PHE A 69 -3.82 -13.53 4.22
N HIS A 70 -4.15 -14.40 5.20
CA HIS A 70 -4.96 -14.01 6.34
C HIS A 70 -4.26 -12.96 7.21
N GLU A 71 -2.96 -13.12 7.46
CA GLU A 71 -2.16 -12.12 8.21
C GLU A 71 -2.17 -10.75 7.51
N ALA A 72 -1.97 -10.73 6.18
CA ALA A 72 -2.03 -9.49 5.42
C ALA A 72 -3.44 -8.89 5.40
N GLU A 73 -4.48 -9.71 5.24
CA GLU A 73 -5.87 -9.27 5.26
C GLU A 73 -6.26 -8.69 6.62
N GLU A 74 -5.91 -9.37 7.71
CA GLU A 74 -6.16 -8.90 9.08
C GLU A 74 -5.49 -7.55 9.34
N TRP A 75 -4.22 -7.38 8.95
CA TRP A 75 -3.51 -6.12 9.11
C TRP A 75 -4.12 -4.97 8.29
N ILE A 76 -4.62 -5.24 7.08
CA ILE A 76 -5.27 -4.22 6.21
C ILE A 76 -6.65 -3.84 6.77
N GLU A 77 -7.39 -4.81 7.29
CA GLU A 77 -8.74 -4.61 7.82
C GLU A 77 -8.75 -4.06 9.25
N ASP A 78 -7.62 -4.16 9.96
CA ASP A 78 -7.49 -3.60 11.30
C ASP A 78 -7.69 -2.08 11.29
N ALA A 79 -8.51 -1.62 12.22
CA ALA A 79 -8.82 -0.21 12.46
C ALA A 79 -7.92 0.40 13.54
N ASP A 80 -7.03 -0.37 14.17
CA ASP A 80 -6.12 0.10 15.19
C ASP A 80 -5.18 1.20 14.67
N GLN A 81 -5.05 2.26 15.46
CA GLN A 81 -4.17 3.41 15.23
C GLN A 81 -3.09 3.53 16.31
N THR A 82 -3.00 2.55 17.23
CA THR A 82 -2.05 2.58 18.34
C THR A 82 -0.62 2.33 17.87
N TRP A 83 -0.44 1.52 16.82
CA TRP A 83 0.88 1.18 16.29
C TRP A 83 1.30 2.06 15.11
N LEU A 84 2.56 2.50 15.08
CA LEU A 84 3.09 3.43 14.05
C LEU A 84 2.99 2.89 12.61
N PHE A 85 3.07 1.56 12.46
CA PHE A 85 2.94 0.87 11.17
C PHE A 85 1.60 0.16 11.03
N SER A 86 0.55 0.62 11.73
CA SER A 86 -0.79 0.19 11.40
C SER A 86 -1.15 0.66 9.99
N PHE A 87 -1.98 -0.12 9.29
CA PHE A 87 -2.41 0.23 7.95
C PHE A 87 -3.04 1.63 7.89
N GLN A 88 -3.84 1.99 8.90
CA GLN A 88 -4.47 3.30 9.00
C GLN A 88 -3.43 4.43 9.13
N ASN A 89 -2.47 4.31 10.04
CA ASN A 89 -1.45 5.34 10.25
C ASN A 89 -0.53 5.49 9.03
N ILE A 90 -0.20 4.38 8.35
CA ILE A 90 0.57 4.43 7.10
C ILE A 90 -0.22 5.18 6.02
N CYS A 91 -1.51 4.88 5.85
CA CYS A 91 -2.33 5.59 4.88
C CYS A 91 -2.40 7.08 5.18
N ASP A 92 -2.58 7.45 6.46
CA ASP A 92 -2.66 8.85 6.89
C ASP A 92 -1.36 9.61 6.62
N VAL A 93 -0.19 9.03 6.94
CA VAL A 93 1.13 9.63 6.66
C VAL A 93 1.42 9.73 5.17
N LEU A 94 0.98 8.76 4.37
CA LEU A 94 1.17 8.76 2.92
C LEU A 94 0.14 9.62 2.17
N GLY A 95 -0.90 10.12 2.85
CA GLY A 95 -1.97 10.91 2.24
C GLY A 95 -2.93 10.07 1.41
N LEU A 96 -3.16 8.82 1.80
CA LEU A 96 -4.02 7.84 1.15
C LEU A 96 -5.33 7.67 1.92
N ASP A 97 -6.44 7.47 1.20
CA ASP A 97 -7.72 7.07 1.82
C ASP A 97 -7.70 5.56 2.11
N ALA A 98 -7.56 5.21 3.38
CA ALA A 98 -7.51 3.84 3.87
C ALA A 98 -8.77 3.04 3.49
N ASP A 99 -9.95 3.64 3.60
CA ASP A 99 -11.21 2.96 3.29
C ASP A 99 -11.37 2.75 1.79
N TYR A 100 -10.90 3.68 0.97
CA TYR A 100 -10.83 3.50 -0.47
C TYR A 100 -9.94 2.32 -0.85
N LEU A 101 -8.75 2.20 -0.23
CA LEU A 101 -7.85 1.07 -0.45
C LEU A 101 -8.49 -0.25 -0.02
N ARG A 102 -9.09 -0.33 1.17
CA ARG A 102 -9.82 -1.52 1.65
C ARG A 102 -10.92 -1.93 0.67
N ARG A 103 -11.76 -0.99 0.23
CA ARG A 103 -12.80 -1.25 -0.78
C ARG A 103 -12.21 -1.82 -2.08
N GLY A 104 -11.14 -1.20 -2.59
CA GLY A 104 -10.47 -1.65 -3.80
C GLY A 104 -9.91 -3.07 -3.69
N LEU A 105 -9.26 -3.38 -2.56
CA LEU A 105 -8.68 -4.70 -2.29
C LEU A 105 -9.75 -5.79 -2.15
N ARG A 106 -10.88 -5.51 -1.49
CA ARG A 106 -12.01 -6.45 -1.38
C ARG A 106 -12.60 -6.78 -2.75
N VAL A 107 -12.88 -5.77 -3.58
CA VAL A 107 -13.39 -5.98 -4.96
C VAL A 107 -12.38 -6.77 -5.79
N TRP A 108 -11.08 -6.50 -5.61
CA TRP A 108 -10.04 -7.25 -6.29
C TRP A 108 -10.00 -8.73 -5.84
N LYS A 109 -10.11 -9.00 -4.54
CA LYS A 109 -10.17 -10.35 -3.96
C LYS A 109 -11.32 -11.16 -4.55
N GLU A 110 -12.51 -10.58 -4.62
CA GLU A 110 -13.70 -11.21 -5.21
C GLU A 110 -13.43 -11.65 -6.66
N ARG A 111 -12.91 -10.73 -7.49
CA ARG A 111 -12.56 -11.01 -8.89
C ARG A 111 -11.46 -12.06 -9.04
N ALA A 112 -10.45 -12.03 -8.17
CA ALA A 112 -9.34 -12.98 -8.21
C ALA A 112 -9.82 -14.42 -7.90
N LEU A 113 -10.76 -14.55 -6.96
CA LEU A 113 -11.38 -15.83 -6.62
C LEU A 113 -12.29 -16.35 -7.75
N GLU A 114 -13.07 -15.48 -8.38
CA GLU A 114 -13.91 -15.82 -9.55
C GLU A 114 -13.07 -16.28 -10.75
N GLY A 115 -12.01 -15.55 -11.08
CA GLY A 115 -11.10 -15.89 -12.18
C GLY A 115 -10.36 -17.22 -11.97
N ARG A 116 -10.08 -17.60 -10.71
CA ARG A 116 -9.48 -18.90 -10.37
C ARG A 116 -10.50 -20.05 -10.34
N ARG A 117 -11.73 -19.81 -9.90
CA ARG A 117 -12.83 -20.80 -9.98
C ARG A 117 -13.10 -21.24 -11.42
N GLY A 118 -12.98 -20.32 -12.38
CA GLY A 118 -13.06 -20.65 -13.82
C GLY A 118 -11.85 -21.44 -14.37
N LYS A 119 -10.78 -21.60 -13.59
CA LYS A 119 -9.50 -22.22 -14.01
C LYS A 119 -9.28 -23.63 -13.44
N VAL A 120 -10.32 -24.27 -12.91
CA VAL A 120 -10.28 -25.70 -12.54
C VAL A 120 -10.30 -26.54 -13.82
N VAL A 121 -9.14 -26.70 -14.44
CA VAL A 121 -8.94 -27.72 -15.48
C VAL A 121 -8.94 -29.07 -14.77
N SER A 122 -9.99 -29.86 -15.00
CA SER A 122 -9.99 -31.26 -14.61
C SER A 122 -8.94 -31.98 -15.44
N LEU A 123 -7.84 -32.38 -14.79
CA LEU A 123 -6.92 -33.35 -15.37
C LEU A 123 -7.66 -34.67 -15.42
N ARG A 124 -8.21 -34.99 -16.60
CA ARG A 124 -8.84 -36.28 -16.88
C ARG A 124 -7.83 -37.39 -16.61
N ALA A 125 -8.21 -38.30 -15.72
CA ALA A 125 -7.61 -39.61 -15.60
C ALA A 125 -7.95 -40.40 -16.88
N ASP A 126 -7.05 -40.43 -17.85
CA ASP A 126 -7.26 -41.12 -19.13
C ASP A 126 -6.05 -42.02 -19.50
N GLU A 127 -5.56 -42.80 -18.53
CA GLU A 127 -4.49 -43.80 -18.79
C GLU A 127 -4.75 -45.16 -18.09
N ARG A 128 -5.98 -45.45 -17.63
CA ARG A 128 -6.30 -46.75 -17.00
C ARG A 128 -7.23 -47.66 -17.81
N ASP A 129 -7.72 -47.22 -18.96
CA ASP A 129 -8.63 -48.04 -19.80
C ASP A 129 -7.93 -48.75 -20.97
N GLU A 130 -6.68 -48.40 -21.30
CA GLU A 130 -5.95 -49.06 -22.40
C GLU A 130 -5.35 -50.42 -22.01
N LEU A 131 -5.02 -50.64 -20.72
CA LEU A 131 -4.44 -51.91 -20.26
C LEU A 131 -5.47 -53.05 -20.12
N ARG A 132 -6.78 -52.75 -20.15
CA ARG A 132 -7.83 -53.78 -20.04
C ARG A 132 -8.26 -54.35 -21.39
N LYS A 133 -7.91 -53.69 -22.50
CA LYS A 133 -8.23 -54.17 -23.86
C LYS A 133 -7.18 -55.11 -24.47
N VAL A 134 -5.97 -55.19 -23.89
CA VAL A 134 -4.88 -56.03 -24.44
C VAL A 134 -4.85 -57.45 -23.85
N SER A 135 -5.62 -57.72 -22.79
CA SER A 135 -5.63 -59.04 -22.12
C SER A 135 -6.83 -59.93 -22.48
N GLY A 136 -7.59 -59.59 -23.52
CA GLY A 136 -8.76 -60.34 -23.96
C GLY A 136 -8.75 -60.59 -25.47
N ASP A 137 -7.76 -61.35 -25.96
CA ASP A 137 -7.82 -62.15 -27.18
C ASP A 137 -6.97 -63.41 -26.98
#